data_AF-A0A3Q3X9F5-F1
#
_entry.id   AF-A0A3Q3X9F5-F1
#
_cell.length_a   1.000
_cell.length_b   1.000
_cell.length_c   1.000
_cell.angle_alpha   90.00
_cell.angle_beta   90.00
_cell.angle_gamma   90.00
#
_symmetry.space_group_name_H-M   'P 1'
#
loop_
_entity.id
_entity.type
_entity.pdbx_description
1 polymer ?
#
loop_
_entity_poly.entity_id
_entity_poly.type
_entity_poly.pdbx_seq_one_letter_code
_entity_poly.pdbx_strand_id
1 'polypeptide(L)'
;PPARPTAENLNAICHQGQGRPRYPARFFRGSGASHFRRRGKAINRLESWYALCCSGEVAQESAQVLCCTEQAWKRALSMFCVEEYSTMTLPYECCAEKRDQRWMCFDSELPNPNYSPKPGY
;
A
#
# COMPACT_ATOMS: atom_id res chain seq x y z
N PRO A 1 -3.26 -4.99 5.91
CA PRO A 1 -2.47 -3.89 5.29
C PRO A 1 -1.47 -4.47 4.30
N PRO A 2 -0.88 -3.69 3.37
CA PRO A 2 0.22 -4.16 2.54
C PRO A 2 1.49 -4.30 3.39
N ALA A 3 2.25 -5.37 3.18
CA ALA A 3 3.51 -5.61 3.90
C ALA A 3 4.59 -4.59 3.56
N ARG A 4 5.47 -4.30 4.51
CA ARG A 4 6.64 -3.47 4.27
C ARG A 4 7.51 -4.12 3.18
N PRO A 5 8.00 -3.34 2.21
CA PRO A 5 8.98 -3.83 1.24
C PRO A 5 10.27 -4.30 1.93
N THR A 6 10.70 -5.50 1.58
CA THR A 6 11.96 -6.11 2.00
C THR A 6 12.61 -6.77 0.79
N ALA A 7 13.87 -7.22 0.92
CA ALA A 7 14.55 -7.92 -0.18
C ALA A 7 13.80 -9.20 -0.59
N GLU A 8 13.14 -9.87 0.36
CA GLU A 8 12.44 -11.14 0.17
C GLU A 8 11.16 -10.99 -0.65
N ASN A 9 10.42 -9.88 -0.48
CA ASN A 9 9.15 -9.65 -1.18
C ASN A 9 9.27 -8.68 -2.38
N LEU A 10 10.44 -8.07 -2.60
CA LEU A 10 10.67 -7.08 -3.65
C LEU A 10 10.35 -7.60 -5.06
N ASN A 11 10.74 -8.84 -5.35
CA ASN A 11 10.47 -9.44 -6.65
C ASN A 11 8.96 -9.54 -6.90
N ALA A 12 8.19 -9.99 -5.90
CA ALA A 12 6.74 -10.08 -6.00
C ALA A 12 6.09 -8.69 -6.14
N ILE A 13 6.57 -7.69 -5.38
CA ILE A 13 6.13 -6.30 -5.50
C ILE A 13 6.24 -5.83 -6.96
N CYS A 14 7.40 -6.02 -7.58
CA CYS A 14 7.67 -5.52 -8.93
C CYS A 14 7.02 -6.33 -10.05
N HIS A 15 7.02 -7.67 -9.96
CA HIS A 15 6.65 -8.52 -11.08
C HIS A 15 5.24 -9.10 -11.00
N GLN A 16 4.59 -9.07 -9.83
CA GLN A 16 3.27 -9.69 -9.62
C GLN A 16 2.14 -8.65 -9.49
N GLY A 17 2.42 -7.36 -9.74
CA GLY A 17 1.45 -6.26 -9.56
C GLY A 17 0.20 -6.34 -10.43
N GLN A 18 0.25 -7.00 -11.57
CA GLN A 18 -0.92 -7.22 -12.44
C GLN A 18 -1.92 -8.20 -11.85
N GLY A 19 -1.47 -9.13 -10.98
CA GLY A 19 -2.34 -10.09 -10.31
C GLY A 19 -2.88 -9.58 -8.97
N ARG A 20 -2.69 -8.30 -8.63
CA ARG A 20 -3.17 -7.72 -7.37
C ARG A 20 -4.37 -6.78 -7.62
N PRO A 21 -5.42 -6.85 -6.78
CA PRO A 21 -6.65 -6.12 -7.03
C PRO A 21 -6.45 -4.61 -6.99
N ARG A 22 -7.09 -3.91 -7.95
CA ARG A 22 -7.27 -2.46 -7.91
C ARG A 22 -8.70 -2.12 -7.49
N TYR A 23 -8.86 -0.99 -6.82
CA TYR A 23 -10.12 -0.57 -6.21
C TYR A 23 -10.61 0.77 -6.81
N PRO A 24 -11.03 0.80 -8.09
CA PRO A 24 -11.57 2.02 -8.69
C PRO A 24 -12.85 2.47 -7.97
N ALA A 25 -13.24 3.74 -8.08
CA ALA A 25 -14.41 4.28 -7.37
C ALA A 25 -15.70 3.45 -7.59
N ARG A 26 -15.89 2.94 -8.82
CA ARG A 26 -17.02 2.07 -9.21
C ARG A 26 -17.11 0.75 -8.44
N PHE A 27 -16.02 0.29 -7.82
CA PHE A 27 -15.99 -0.92 -7.00
C PHE A 27 -16.84 -0.77 -5.72
N PHE A 28 -16.98 0.46 -5.22
CA PHE A 28 -17.66 0.75 -3.97
C PHE A 28 -19.06 1.31 -4.21
N ARG A 29 -20.06 0.43 -4.23
CA ARG A 29 -21.48 0.80 -4.36
C ARG A 29 -22.05 1.36 -3.05
N GLY A 30 -23.00 2.30 -3.15
CA GLY A 30 -23.78 2.81 -2.01
C GLY A 30 -23.16 3.99 -1.25
N SER A 31 -24.02 4.68 -0.48
CA SER A 31 -23.63 5.58 0.61
C SER A 31 -23.20 4.73 1.81
N GLY A 32 -22.07 5.05 2.44
CA GLY A 32 -21.51 4.28 3.58
C GLY A 32 -20.19 3.56 3.29
N ALA A 33 -19.77 3.43 2.03
CA ALA A 33 -18.49 2.81 1.68
C ALA A 33 -17.27 3.76 1.71
N SER A 34 -17.39 4.95 2.35
CA SER A 34 -16.35 5.99 2.32
C SER A 34 -15.01 5.52 2.88
N HIS A 35 -15.04 4.80 4.00
CA HIS A 35 -13.84 4.23 4.61
C HIS A 35 -13.17 3.16 3.71
N PHE A 36 -13.95 2.30 3.06
CA PHE A 36 -13.41 1.36 2.07
C PHE A 36 -12.84 2.06 0.83
N ARG A 37 -13.45 3.16 0.38
CA ARG A 37 -12.91 3.99 -0.71
C ARG A 37 -11.54 4.56 -0.37
N ARG A 38 -11.34 5.06 0.86
CA ARG A 38 -10.03 5.59 1.31
C ARG A 38 -8.97 4.49 1.36
N ARG A 39 -9.32 3.30 1.88
CA ARG A 39 -8.43 2.11 1.83
C ARG A 39 -8.07 1.73 0.40
N GLY A 40 -9.06 1.64 -0.49
CA GLY A 40 -8.86 1.32 -1.90
C GLY A 40 -7.99 2.37 -2.62
N LYS A 41 -8.20 3.66 -2.34
CA LYS A 41 -7.37 4.76 -2.86
C LYS A 41 -5.92 4.63 -2.39
N ALA A 42 -5.69 4.30 -1.13
CA ALA A 42 -4.36 4.06 -0.59
C ALA A 42 -3.64 2.90 -1.31
N ILE A 43 -4.32 1.77 -1.51
CA ILE A 43 -3.76 0.63 -2.25
C ILE A 43 -3.48 0.98 -3.72
N ASN A 44 -4.43 1.59 -4.42
CA ASN A 44 -4.22 1.97 -5.83
C ASN A 44 -3.01 2.88 -6.00
N ARG A 45 -2.85 3.85 -5.09
CA ARG A 45 -1.72 4.77 -5.08
C ARG A 45 -0.41 4.02 -4.83
N LEU A 46 -0.38 3.14 -3.82
CA LEU A 46 0.78 2.33 -3.51
C LEU A 46 1.23 1.51 -4.72
N GLU A 47 0.30 0.79 -5.35
CA GLU A 47 0.57 -0.04 -6.51
C GLU A 47 1.03 0.77 -7.74
N SER A 48 0.51 1.99 -7.93
CA SER A 48 1.00 2.90 -8.97
C SER A 48 2.43 3.37 -8.69
N TRP A 49 2.79 3.63 -7.44
CA TRP A 49 4.14 4.03 -7.07
C TRP A 49 5.14 2.88 -7.12
N TYR A 50 4.72 1.66 -6.77
CA TYR A 50 5.53 0.47 -7.02
C TYR A 50 5.85 0.29 -8.50
N ALA A 51 4.86 0.47 -9.38
CA ALA A 51 5.13 0.41 -10.83
C ALA A 51 6.20 1.42 -11.27
N LEU A 52 6.21 2.64 -10.70
CA LEU A 52 7.24 3.64 -10.97
C LEU A 52 8.62 3.20 -10.43
N CYS A 53 8.69 2.75 -9.18
CA CYS A 53 9.95 2.28 -8.57
C CYS A 53 10.56 1.06 -9.28
N CYS A 54 9.70 0.19 -9.82
CA CYS A 54 10.10 -1.04 -10.50
C CYS A 54 10.30 -0.85 -12.01
N SER A 55 10.37 0.39 -12.50
CA SER A 55 10.61 0.72 -13.91
C SER A 55 11.63 1.84 -14.05
N GLY A 56 12.18 2.03 -15.25
CA GLY A 56 13.14 3.10 -15.54
C GLY A 56 14.50 2.90 -14.86
N GLU A 57 15.17 4.01 -14.54
CA GLU A 57 16.54 4.01 -13.99
C GLU A 57 16.63 3.36 -12.61
N VAL A 58 15.63 3.56 -11.75
CA VAL A 58 15.57 2.97 -10.40
C VAL A 58 15.63 1.44 -10.45
N ALA A 59 15.06 0.84 -11.50
CA ALA A 59 15.02 -0.61 -11.68
C ALA A 59 16.39 -1.25 -11.99
N GLN A 60 17.44 -0.45 -12.25
CA GLN A 60 18.77 -0.95 -12.59
C GLN A 60 19.52 -1.49 -11.36
N GLU A 61 19.16 -1.05 -10.15
CA GLU A 61 19.82 -1.47 -8.91
C GLU A 61 18.80 -1.88 -7.85
N SER A 62 18.88 -3.13 -7.38
CA SER A 62 17.94 -3.69 -6.39
C SER A 62 17.85 -2.87 -5.09
N ALA A 63 18.97 -2.29 -4.65
CA ALA A 63 19.00 -1.41 -3.47
C ALA A 63 18.21 -0.11 -3.68
N GLN A 64 18.27 0.47 -4.89
CA GLN A 64 17.50 1.66 -5.23
C GLN A 64 16.00 1.34 -5.33
N VAL A 65 15.63 0.20 -5.93
CA VAL A 65 14.24 -0.27 -5.97
C VAL A 65 13.70 -0.50 -4.56
N LEU A 66 14.47 -1.15 -3.68
CA LEU A 66 14.06 -1.39 -2.29
C LEU A 66 13.84 -0.07 -1.55
N CYS A 67 14.77 0.89 -1.67
CA CYS A 67 14.63 2.20 -1.06
C CYS A 67 13.39 2.95 -1.59
N CYS A 68 13.19 2.97 -2.91
CA CYS A 68 12.04 3.63 -3.53
C CYS A 68 10.71 3.00 -3.09
N THR A 69 10.61 1.67 -3.12
CA THR A 69 9.39 0.95 -2.71
C THR A 69 9.09 1.15 -1.23
N GLU A 70 10.09 1.12 -0.34
CA GLU A 70 9.88 1.40 1.07
C GLU A 70 9.39 2.84 1.31
N GLN A 71 9.96 3.82 0.61
CA GLN A 71 9.49 5.21 0.67
C GLN A 71 8.06 5.36 0.14
N ALA A 72 7.73 4.69 -0.97
CA ALA A 72 6.39 4.67 -1.53
C ALA A 72 5.38 4.08 -0.53
N TRP A 73 5.75 2.99 0.15
CA TRP A 73 4.94 2.36 1.19
C TRP A 73 4.66 3.30 2.37
N LYS A 74 5.71 3.88 2.97
CA LYS A 74 5.56 4.84 4.10
C LYS A 74 4.72 6.04 3.69
N ARG A 75 4.95 6.59 2.49
CA ARG A 75 4.25 7.78 2.01
C ARG A 75 2.78 7.48 1.67
N ALA A 76 2.46 6.32 1.10
CA ALA A 76 1.08 5.93 0.80
C ALA A 76 0.26 5.78 2.10
N LEU A 77 0.84 5.11 3.11
CA LEU A 77 0.22 4.94 4.43
C LEU A 77 0.13 6.25 5.21
N SER A 78 1.15 7.12 5.13
CA SER A 78 1.10 8.46 5.73
C SER A 78 -0.08 9.27 5.19
N MET A 79 -0.26 9.28 3.86
CA MET A 79 -1.37 10.00 3.25
C MET A 79 -2.72 9.34 3.53
N PHE A 80 -2.78 8.01 3.63
CA PHE A 80 -3.98 7.33 4.11
C PHE A 80 -4.37 7.82 5.51
N CYS A 81 -3.41 7.93 6.43
CA CYS A 81 -3.70 8.46 7.77
C CYS A 81 -4.16 9.92 7.75
N VAL A 82 -3.54 10.78 6.93
CA VAL A 82 -4.03 12.17 6.74
C VAL A 82 -5.48 12.18 6.26
N GLU A 83 -5.82 11.33 5.29
CA GLU A 83 -7.18 11.20 4.74
C GLU A 83 -8.18 10.61 5.75
N GLU A 84 -7.74 9.73 6.65
CA GLU A 84 -8.58 9.19 7.73
C GLU A 84 -8.91 10.28 8.75
N TYR A 85 -7.91 11.06 9.18
CA TYR A 85 -8.06 12.16 10.13
C TYR A 85 -8.84 13.37 9.56
N SER A 86 -8.91 13.52 8.23
CA SER A 86 -9.68 14.60 7.60
C SER A 86 -11.19 14.31 7.54
N THR A 87 -11.69 13.35 8.30
CA THR A 87 -13.10 12.93 8.30
C THR A 87 -13.63 12.80 9.73
N MET A 88 -14.95 12.79 9.89
CA MET A 88 -15.61 12.61 11.20
C MET A 88 -15.70 11.14 11.65
N THR A 89 -15.09 10.20 10.90
CA THR A 89 -15.06 8.79 11.29
C THR A 89 -13.85 8.49 12.15
N LEU A 90 -13.94 7.48 13.02
CA LEU A 90 -12.77 6.97 13.73
C LEU A 90 -11.70 6.54 12.70
N PRO A 91 -10.46 7.04 12.80
CA PRO A 91 -9.38 6.68 11.88
C PRO A 91 -8.94 5.24 12.13
N TYR A 92 -8.34 4.63 11.12
CA TYR A 92 -7.65 3.35 11.27
C TYR A 92 -6.65 3.37 12.44
N GLU A 93 -6.68 2.36 13.30
CA GLU A 93 -5.98 2.34 14.59
C GLU A 93 -4.47 2.62 14.47
N CYS A 94 -3.80 2.03 13.47
CA CYS A 94 -2.36 2.25 13.26
C CYS A 94 -2.00 3.71 12.93
N CYS A 95 -2.96 4.54 12.52
CA CYS A 95 -2.71 5.96 12.28
C CYS A 95 -2.50 6.75 13.58
N ALA A 96 -2.99 6.25 14.72
CA ALA A 96 -2.76 6.84 16.04
C ALA A 96 -1.31 6.66 16.52
N GLU A 97 -0.63 5.62 16.02
CA GLU A 97 0.76 5.37 16.33
C GLU A 97 1.70 6.44 15.74
N LYS A 98 2.82 6.65 16.43
CA LYS A 98 3.82 7.66 16.09
C LYS A 98 5.08 7.00 15.52
N ARG A 99 5.82 7.77 14.70
CA ARG A 99 7.16 7.39 14.19
C ARG A 99 7.18 5.94 13.66
N ASP A 100 8.06 5.11 14.19
CA ASP A 100 8.26 3.73 13.72
C ASP A 100 7.20 2.76 14.22
N GLN A 101 6.55 3.05 15.36
CA GLN A 101 5.44 2.24 15.87
C GLN A 101 4.29 2.18 14.85
N ARG A 102 4.07 3.26 14.11
CA ARG A 102 3.10 3.29 13.00
C ARG A 102 3.40 2.25 11.95
N TRP A 103 4.67 2.16 11.53
CA TRP A 103 5.08 1.22 10.50
C TRP A 103 5.01 -0.21 11.01
N MET A 104 5.42 -0.45 12.25
CA MET A 104 5.27 -1.76 12.89
C MET A 104 3.81 -2.20 12.98
N CYS A 105 2.89 -1.28 13.30
CA CYS A 105 1.46 -1.59 13.36
C CYS A 105 0.88 -1.95 11.97
N PHE A 106 1.27 -1.23 10.92
CA PHE A 106 0.84 -1.58 9.56
C PHE A 106 1.46 -2.89 9.06
N ASP A 107 2.56 -3.33 9.67
CA ASP A 107 3.34 -4.50 9.27
C ASP A 107 3.18 -5.71 10.23
N SER A 108 2.29 -5.63 11.22
CA SER A 108 2.13 -6.69 12.24
C SER A 108 1.22 -7.82 11.78
N GLU A 109 0.04 -7.50 11.27
CA GLU A 109 -0.96 -8.47 10.81
C GLU A 109 -1.13 -8.36 9.29
N LEU A 110 -0.42 -9.26 8.60
CA LEU A 110 -0.30 -9.24 7.14
C LEU A 110 -1.04 -10.43 6.53
N PRO A 111 -2.22 -10.22 5.92
CA PRO A 111 -2.92 -11.28 5.19
C PRO A 111 -2.20 -11.74 3.93
N ASN A 112 -1.27 -10.94 3.41
CA ASN A 112 -0.51 -11.24 2.18
C ASN A 112 0.91 -10.64 2.25
N PRO A 113 1.81 -11.20 3.09
CA PRO A 113 3.15 -10.65 3.31
C PRO A 113 4.05 -10.73 2.06
N ASN A 114 3.79 -11.73 1.21
CA ASN A 114 4.60 -12.04 0.04
C ASN A 114 4.02 -11.48 -1.27
N TYR A 115 3.03 -10.58 -1.19
CA TYR A 115 2.42 -9.95 -2.37
C TYR A 115 1.90 -10.94 -3.42
N SER A 116 1.48 -12.13 -2.97
CA SER A 116 0.97 -13.19 -3.85
C SER A 116 -0.23 -12.67 -4.66
N PRO A 117 -0.30 -12.97 -5.96
CA PRO A 117 -1.40 -12.55 -6.80
C PRO A 117 -2.69 -13.25 -6.35
N LYS A 118 -3.83 -12.61 -6.62
CA LYS A 118 -5.16 -13.22 -6.51
C LYS A 118 -5.68 -13.49 -7.91
N PRO A 119 -5.62 -14.74 -8.41
CA PRO A 119 -6.15 -15.09 -9.72
C PRO A 119 -7.65 -14.75 -9.83
N GLY A 120 -8.07 -14.18 -10.96
CA GLY A 120 -9.48 -13.88 -11.23
C GLY A 120 -9.98 -12.53 -10.68
N TYR A 121 -9.08 -11.66 -10.22
CA TYR A 121 -9.31 -10.24 -9.97
C TYR A 121 -8.58 -9.36 -10.98
#